data_AF-A0A940HLF7-F1
#
_entry.id   AF-A0A940HLF7-F1
#
_cell.length_a   1.000
_cell.length_b   1.000
_cell.length_c   1.000
_cell.angle_alpha   90.00
_cell.angle_beta   90.00
_cell.angle_gamma   90.00
#
_symmetry.space_group_name_H-M   'P 1'
#
loop_
_entity.id
_entity.type
_entity.pdbx_description
1 polymer ?
#
loop_
_entity_poly.entity_id
_entity_poly.type
_entity_poly.pdbx_seq_one_letter_code
_entity_poly.pdbx_strand_id
1 'polypeptide(L)'
;MFRRINFWNSLRSAFIAAFLFSIPVFFYLKDTTYESNWLIYLGSFFFFLVIVLHTIFFNKVRGENANTITMVFASHFVTLLGVVLSCVFVFILLSIMVPGYLGTGLVGKSTPDLPANEIRDKTNGLSFRIFMGASLINFIFGSFVGILYPFSVRKNQTKDSGEPFPLKDEEPE
;
A
#
# COMPACT_ATOMS: atom_id res chain seq x y z
N MET A 1 8.05 16.73 -14.33
CA MET A 1 8.36 15.52 -13.54
C MET A 1 7.32 14.40 -13.73
N PHE A 2 6.01 14.67 -13.56
CA PHE A 2 4.93 13.66 -13.67
C PHE A 2 4.77 12.97 -15.04
N ARG A 3 5.10 13.64 -16.15
CA ARG A 3 4.96 13.10 -17.52
C ARG A 3 5.82 11.87 -17.81
N ARG A 4 6.78 11.54 -16.94
CA ARG A 4 7.66 10.35 -17.06
C ARG A 4 7.20 9.16 -16.21
N ILE A 5 6.18 9.31 -15.38
CA ILE A 5 5.62 8.20 -14.61
C ILE A 5 4.58 7.54 -15.52
N ASN A 6 4.76 6.25 -15.82
CA ASN A 6 3.79 5.50 -16.59
C ASN A 6 2.57 5.24 -15.69
N PHE A 7 1.64 6.19 -15.69
CA PHE A 7 0.46 6.21 -14.83
C PHE A 7 -0.30 4.88 -14.87
N TRP A 8 -0.47 4.29 -16.06
CA TRP A 8 -1.16 3.02 -16.23
C TRP A 8 -0.46 1.86 -15.53
N ASN A 9 0.88 1.80 -15.60
CA ASN A 9 1.63 0.76 -14.90
C ASN A 9 1.56 0.96 -13.38
N SER A 10 1.65 2.21 -12.91
CA SER A 10 1.50 2.53 -11.49
C SER A 10 0.10 2.19 -10.96
N LEU A 11 -0.96 2.50 -11.71
CA LEU A 11 -2.34 2.15 -11.36
C LEU A 11 -2.54 0.63 -11.32
N ARG A 12 -2.01 -0.11 -12.30
CA ARG A 12 -2.06 -1.59 -12.30
C ARG A 12 -1.37 -2.18 -11.08
N SER A 13 -0.17 -1.71 -10.74
CA SER A 13 0.55 -2.17 -9.55
C SER A 13 -0.19 -1.83 -8.25
N ALA A 14 -0.76 -0.62 -8.15
CA ALA A 14 -1.56 -0.22 -7.00
C ALA A 14 -2.82 -1.10 -6.84
N PHE A 15 -3.49 -1.43 -7.94
CA PHE A 15 -4.64 -2.33 -7.93
C PHE A 15 -4.27 -3.74 -7.49
N ILE A 16 -3.16 -4.29 -8.01
CA ILE A 16 -2.65 -5.61 -7.61
C ILE A 16 -2.29 -5.62 -6.12
N ALA A 17 -1.64 -4.55 -5.62
CA ALA A 17 -1.28 -4.41 -4.21
C ALA A 17 -2.53 -4.41 -3.31
N ALA A 18 -3.54 -3.61 -3.67
CA ALA A 18 -4.79 -3.53 -2.93
C ALA A 18 -5.57 -4.84 -2.96
N PHE A 19 -5.61 -5.50 -4.12
CA PHE A 19 -6.25 -6.81 -4.27
C PHE A 19 -5.58 -7.86 -3.41
N LEU A 20 -4.25 -7.98 -3.46
CA LEU A 20 -3.51 -8.94 -2.65
C LEU A 20 -3.62 -8.66 -1.15
N PHE A 21 -3.64 -7.39 -0.73
CA PHE A 21 -3.94 -7.02 0.65
C PHE A 21 -5.32 -7.50 1.10
N SER A 22 -6.33 -7.38 0.22
CA SER A 22 -7.71 -7.74 0.54
C SER A 22 -7.93 -9.25 0.73
N ILE A 23 -7.08 -10.11 0.17
CA ILE A 23 -7.22 -11.58 0.28
C ILE A 23 -7.05 -12.06 1.74
N PRO A 24 -5.95 -11.76 2.46
CA PRO A 24 -5.85 -12.11 3.87
C PRO A 24 -6.92 -11.46 4.74
N VAL A 25 -7.35 -10.23 4.41
CA VAL A 25 -8.45 -9.56 5.12
C VAL A 25 -9.77 -10.33 4.95
N PHE A 26 -10.05 -10.85 3.77
CA PHE A 26 -11.22 -11.70 3.54
C PHE A 26 -11.20 -12.95 4.43
N PHE A 27 -10.05 -13.61 4.58
CA PHE A 27 -9.92 -14.75 5.50
C PHE A 27 -10.05 -14.34 6.96
N TYR A 28 -9.47 -13.20 7.33
CA TYR A 28 -9.62 -12.62 8.67
C TYR A 28 -11.09 -12.34 9.03
N LEU A 29 -11.88 -11.86 8.06
CA LEU A 29 -13.31 -11.59 8.27
C LEU A 29 -14.16 -12.86 8.41
N LYS A 30 -13.66 -14.03 8.00
CA LYS A 30 -14.35 -15.32 8.25
C LYS A 30 -14.18 -15.81 9.68
N ASP A 31 -13.06 -15.49 10.31
CA ASP A 31 -12.72 -15.89 11.68
C ASP A 31 -12.09 -14.69 12.40
N THR A 32 -12.95 -13.80 12.91
CA THR A 32 -12.56 -12.52 13.53
C THR A 32 -12.05 -12.70 14.95
N THR A 33 -11.22 -13.71 15.19
CA THR A 33 -10.56 -13.98 16.47
C THR A 33 -9.29 -13.14 16.61
N TYR A 34 -8.88 -12.87 17.86
CA TYR A 34 -7.62 -12.18 18.14
C TYR A 34 -6.42 -12.93 17.55
N GLU A 35 -6.44 -14.26 17.63
CA GLU A 35 -5.40 -15.13 17.06
C GLU A 35 -5.24 -14.94 15.55
N SER A 36 -6.29 -14.55 14.83
CA SER A 36 -6.27 -14.35 13.38
C SER A 36 -5.76 -12.97 12.95
N ASN A 37 -5.42 -12.07 13.89
CA ASN A 37 -4.95 -10.71 13.58
C ASN A 37 -3.70 -10.67 12.70
N TRP A 38 -2.87 -11.71 12.75
CA TRP A 38 -1.66 -11.80 11.92
C TRP A 38 -1.97 -11.76 10.41
N LEU A 39 -3.20 -12.12 10.00
CA LEU A 39 -3.63 -12.07 8.60
C LEU A 39 -3.64 -10.64 8.04
N ILE A 40 -3.95 -9.63 8.85
CA ILE A 40 -3.90 -8.23 8.41
C ILE A 40 -2.45 -7.82 8.11
N TYR A 41 -1.50 -8.26 8.95
CA TYR A 41 -0.08 -8.03 8.73
C TYR A 41 0.45 -8.84 7.54
N LEU A 42 -0.05 -10.06 7.31
CA LEU A 42 0.25 -10.83 6.10
C LEU A 42 -0.23 -10.11 4.83
N GLY A 43 -1.44 -9.53 4.86
CA GLY A 43 -1.93 -8.68 3.77
C GLY A 43 -1.01 -7.50 3.51
N SER A 44 -0.53 -6.85 4.57
CA SER A 44 0.41 -5.73 4.47
C SER A 44 1.76 -6.16 3.89
N PHE A 45 2.21 -7.38 4.20
CA PHE A 45 3.41 -7.97 3.60
C PHE A 45 3.25 -8.17 2.08
N PHE A 46 2.10 -8.66 1.61
CA PHE A 46 1.85 -8.78 0.16
C PHE A 46 1.77 -7.41 -0.52
N PHE A 47 1.13 -6.44 0.11
CA PHE A 47 1.12 -5.06 -0.37
C PHE A 47 2.56 -4.54 -0.57
N PHE A 48 3.38 -4.69 0.47
CA PHE A 48 4.80 -4.36 0.47
C PHE A 48 5.55 -5.01 -0.71
N LEU A 49 5.38 -6.32 -0.91
CA LEU A 49 6.05 -7.07 -1.97
C LEU A 49 5.76 -6.48 -3.36
N VAL A 50 4.52 -6.06 -3.60
CA VAL A 50 4.13 -5.43 -4.88
C VAL A 50 4.84 -4.09 -5.09
N ILE A 51 5.02 -3.26 -4.06
CA ILE A 51 5.74 -1.98 -4.17
C ILE A 51 7.21 -2.22 -4.53
N VAL A 52 7.84 -3.22 -3.91
CA VAL A 52 9.22 -3.63 -4.21
C VAL A 52 9.34 -4.08 -5.66
N LEU A 53 8.47 -5.01 -6.09
CA LEU A 53 8.47 -5.52 -7.46
C LEU A 53 8.25 -4.38 -8.47
N HIS A 54 7.29 -3.48 -8.20
CA HIS A 54 7.06 -2.30 -9.04
C HIS A 54 8.33 -1.47 -9.19
N THR A 55 9.04 -1.22 -8.10
CA THR A 55 10.27 -0.42 -8.10
C THR A 55 11.38 -1.08 -8.93
N ILE A 56 11.56 -2.40 -8.81
CA ILE A 56 12.52 -3.18 -9.60
C ILE A 56 12.15 -3.15 -11.08
N PHE A 57 10.89 -3.44 -11.42
CA PHE A 57 10.41 -3.40 -12.81
C PHE A 57 10.52 -2.01 -13.42
N PHE A 58 10.23 -0.96 -12.64
CA PHE A 58 10.35 0.43 -13.08
C PHE A 58 11.80 0.79 -13.44
N ASN A 59 12.79 0.30 -12.68
CA ASN A 59 14.20 0.48 -13.00
C ASN A 59 14.61 -0.33 -14.24
N LYS A 60 14.18 -1.60 -14.31
CA LYS A 60 14.52 -2.50 -15.42
C LYS A 60 14.02 -1.97 -16.78
N VAL A 61 12.80 -1.45 -16.84
CA VAL A 61 12.24 -0.83 -18.06
C VAL A 61 13.03 0.40 -18.53
N ARG A 62 13.80 1.04 -17.63
CA ARG A 62 14.67 2.18 -17.94
C ARG A 62 16.14 1.80 -18.06
N GLY A 63 16.42 0.54 -18.37
CA GLY A 63 17.79 0.05 -18.59
C GLY A 63 18.65 0.10 -17.32
N GLU A 64 18.04 -0.16 -16.16
CA GLU A 64 18.70 -0.18 -14.83
C GLU A 64 19.34 1.15 -14.39
N ASN A 65 19.03 2.25 -15.08
CA ASN A 65 19.60 3.58 -14.87
C ASN A 65 18.51 4.63 -14.57
N ALA A 66 17.39 4.23 -13.95
CA ALA A 66 16.40 5.19 -13.51
C ALA A 66 16.98 6.10 -12.42
N ASN A 67 16.71 7.40 -12.52
CA ASN A 67 17.07 8.37 -11.49
C ASN A 67 16.40 8.00 -10.15
N THR A 68 17.17 7.99 -9.07
CA THR A 68 16.73 7.56 -7.72
C THR A 68 15.53 8.36 -7.24
N ILE A 69 15.56 9.69 -7.39
CA ILE A 69 14.47 10.59 -7.02
C ILE A 69 13.20 10.20 -7.78
N THR A 70 13.32 9.90 -9.08
CA THR A 70 12.17 9.49 -9.90
C THR A 70 11.60 8.14 -9.44
N MET A 71 12.46 7.19 -9.04
CA MET A 71 12.03 5.91 -8.49
C MET A 71 11.33 6.07 -7.13
N VAL A 72 11.85 6.93 -6.24
CA VAL A 72 11.23 7.27 -4.96
C VAL A 72 9.85 7.89 -5.17
N PHE A 73 9.71 8.85 -6.09
CA PHE A 73 8.40 9.41 -6.39
C PHE A 73 7.44 8.38 -6.99
N ALA A 74 7.93 7.51 -7.89
CA ALA A 74 7.11 6.48 -8.50
C ALA A 74 6.60 5.45 -7.46
N SER A 75 7.46 5.01 -6.55
CA SER A 75 7.09 4.06 -5.49
C SER A 75 6.07 4.66 -4.52
N HIS A 76 6.26 5.91 -4.07
CA HIS A 76 5.30 6.59 -3.19
C HIS A 76 3.96 6.84 -3.89
N PHE A 77 3.97 7.16 -5.18
CA PHE A 77 2.75 7.32 -5.95
C PHE A 77 1.93 6.02 -5.98
N VAL A 78 2.59 4.87 -6.21
CA VAL A 78 1.92 3.56 -6.15
C VAL A 78 1.45 3.24 -4.74
N THR A 79 2.25 3.53 -3.70
CA THR A 79 1.86 3.33 -2.30
C THR A 79 0.60 4.11 -1.95
N LEU A 80 0.55 5.41 -2.26
CA LEU A 80 -0.61 6.26 -1.96
C LEU A 80 -1.87 5.75 -2.68
N LEU A 81 -1.76 5.47 -3.98
CA LEU A 81 -2.87 4.96 -4.78
C LEU A 81 -3.33 3.59 -4.29
N GLY A 82 -2.38 2.72 -3.94
CA GLY A 82 -2.64 1.39 -3.39
C GLY A 82 -3.35 1.48 -2.03
N VAL A 83 -2.94 2.39 -1.15
CA VAL A 83 -3.59 2.63 0.15
C VAL A 83 -5.05 3.05 -0.05
N VAL A 84 -5.32 4.00 -0.94
CA VAL A 84 -6.69 4.44 -1.23
C VAL A 84 -7.54 3.26 -1.75
N LEU A 85 -7.00 2.48 -2.69
CA LEU A 85 -7.69 1.30 -3.23
C LEU A 85 -7.89 0.21 -2.17
N SER A 86 -6.91 -0.04 -1.30
CA SER A 86 -7.02 -0.97 -0.17
C SER A 86 -8.15 -0.57 0.78
N CYS A 87 -8.27 0.73 1.11
CA CYS A 87 -9.36 1.24 1.92
C CYS A 87 -10.72 1.01 1.24
N VAL A 88 -10.83 1.22 -0.07
CA VAL A 88 -12.06 0.96 -0.83
C VAL A 88 -12.41 -0.53 -0.81
N PHE A 89 -11.45 -1.42 -1.05
CA PHE A 89 -11.69 -2.87 -1.05
C PHE A 89 -12.07 -3.40 0.32
N VAL A 90 -11.39 -2.95 1.38
CA VAL A 90 -11.76 -3.27 2.75
C VAL A 90 -13.16 -2.77 3.09
N PHE A 91 -13.50 -1.55 2.69
CA PHE A 91 -14.84 -1.01 2.90
C PHE A 91 -15.92 -1.90 2.24
N ILE A 92 -15.68 -2.33 1.00
CA ILE A 92 -16.56 -3.24 0.27
C ILE A 92 -16.66 -4.59 1.01
N LEU A 93 -15.53 -5.18 1.41
CA LEU A 93 -15.50 -6.45 2.15
C LEU A 93 -16.28 -6.36 3.47
N LEU A 94 -16.05 -5.31 4.26
CA LEU A 94 -16.78 -5.07 5.50
C LEU A 94 -18.28 -4.93 5.25
N SER A 95 -18.66 -4.18 4.22
CA SER A 95 -20.07 -3.97 3.88
C SER A 95 -20.80 -5.25 3.45
N ILE A 96 -20.09 -6.19 2.81
CA ILE A 96 -20.66 -7.47 2.35
C ILE A 96 -20.63 -8.53 3.46
N MET A 97 -19.53 -8.63 4.21
CA MET A 97 -19.27 -9.75 5.11
C MET A 97 -19.67 -9.48 6.57
N VAL A 98 -19.87 -8.22 6.97
CA VAL A 98 -20.25 -7.86 8.33
C VAL A 98 -21.71 -7.39 8.32
N PRO A 99 -22.66 -8.24 8.76
CA PRO A 99 -24.08 -7.87 8.80
C PRO A 99 -24.30 -6.62 9.65
N GLY A 100 -25.08 -5.68 9.13
CA GLY A 100 -25.35 -4.42 9.84
C GLY A 100 -24.18 -3.43 9.87
N TYR A 101 -23.10 -3.63 9.10
CA TYR A 101 -21.96 -2.71 9.06
C TYR A 101 -22.37 -1.26 8.71
N LEU A 102 -23.28 -1.09 7.75
CA LEU A 102 -23.84 0.21 7.35
C LEU A 102 -25.20 0.50 7.99
N GLY A 103 -25.72 -0.39 8.83
CA GLY A 103 -27.03 -0.27 9.46
C GLY A 103 -26.94 0.11 10.93
N THR A 104 -28.01 0.66 11.50
CA THR A 104 -28.15 0.80 12.95
C THR A 104 -28.43 -0.57 13.55
N GLY A 105 -27.38 -1.29 13.96
CA GLY A 105 -27.50 -2.58 14.65
C GLY A 105 -28.28 -2.46 15.97
N LEU A 106 -29.15 -3.44 16.25
CA LEU A 106 -29.85 -3.57 17.53
C LEU A 106 -28.84 -3.80 18.65
N VAL A 107 -28.81 -2.88 19.62
CA VAL A 107 -28.03 -2.96 20.87
C VAL A 107 -28.49 -4.20 21.64
N GLY A 108 -27.74 -5.30 21.59
CA GLY A 108 -28.24 -6.53 22.18
C GLY A 108 -27.44 -7.78 21.88
N LYS A 109 -26.20 -7.85 22.36
CA LYS A 109 -25.74 -8.92 23.28
C LYS A 109 -24.34 -8.60 23.79
N SER A 110 -24.27 -8.01 24.98
CA SER A 110 -23.06 -7.95 25.78
C SER A 110 -22.72 -9.36 26.27
N THR A 111 -21.77 -10.05 25.63
CA THR A 111 -21.09 -11.18 26.25
C THR A 111 -20.25 -10.63 27.41
N PRO A 112 -20.50 -11.02 28.67
CA PRO A 112 -19.91 -10.36 29.85
C PRO A 112 -18.39 -10.55 30.01
N ASP A 113 -17.75 -11.41 29.22
CA ASP A 113 -16.33 -11.78 29.38
C ASP A 113 -15.37 -11.18 28.34
N LEU A 114 -15.85 -10.28 27.47
CA LEU A 114 -14.99 -9.60 26.48
C LEU A 114 -14.66 -8.18 26.94
N PRO A 115 -13.42 -7.71 26.77
CA PRO A 115 -13.08 -6.32 27.07
C PRO A 115 -13.98 -5.37 26.26
N ALA A 116 -14.28 -4.19 26.78
CA ALA A 116 -15.35 -3.31 26.27
C ALA A 116 -15.20 -2.88 24.78
N ASN A 117 -14.02 -3.08 24.20
CA ASN A 117 -13.67 -2.86 22.79
C ASN A 117 -13.92 -4.09 21.89
N GLU A 118 -14.18 -5.27 22.45
CA GLU A 118 -14.44 -6.54 21.74
C GLU A 118 -15.88 -7.03 21.92
N ILE A 119 -16.71 -6.28 22.65
CA ILE A 119 -18.16 -6.54 22.71
C ILE A 119 -18.71 -6.47 21.28
N ARG A 120 -19.31 -7.58 20.86
CA ARG A 120 -19.76 -7.95 19.51
C ARG A 120 -20.78 -7.00 18.83
N ASP A 121 -21.06 -5.85 19.46
CA ASP A 121 -21.95 -4.78 19.01
C ASP A 121 -21.22 -3.47 18.65
N LYS A 122 -19.88 -3.40 18.76
CA LYS A 122 -19.10 -2.25 18.27
C LYS A 122 -18.21 -2.65 17.09
N THR A 123 -18.84 -2.74 15.92
CA THR A 123 -18.21 -2.79 14.58
C THR A 123 -17.02 -1.83 14.41
N ASN A 124 -16.98 -0.77 15.22
CA ASN A 124 -15.90 0.22 15.29
C ASN A 124 -14.52 -0.38 15.58
N GLY A 125 -14.41 -1.39 16.45
CA GLY A 125 -13.10 -1.99 16.79
C GLY A 125 -12.50 -2.79 15.63
N LEU A 126 -13.35 -3.60 14.99
CA LEU A 126 -13.00 -4.39 13.82
C LEU A 126 -12.63 -3.50 12.63
N SER A 127 -13.50 -2.54 12.29
CA SER A 127 -13.27 -1.64 11.16
C SER A 127 -12.02 -0.80 11.38
N PHE A 128 -11.84 -0.22 12.57
CA PHE A 128 -10.64 0.53 12.92
C PHE A 128 -9.38 -0.31 12.70
N ARG A 129 -9.33 -1.55 13.20
CA ARG A 129 -8.17 -2.43 13.04
C ARG A 129 -7.82 -2.69 11.57
N ILE A 130 -8.81 -3.02 10.74
CA ILE A 130 -8.58 -3.31 9.32
C ILE A 130 -8.21 -2.03 8.55
N PHE A 131 -8.88 -0.90 8.81
CA PHE A 131 -8.53 0.38 8.17
C PHE A 131 -7.14 0.88 8.58
N MET A 132 -6.73 0.68 9.83
CA MET A 132 -5.36 0.99 10.28
C MET A 132 -4.32 0.16 9.52
N GLY A 133 -4.62 -1.13 9.26
CA GLY A 133 -3.81 -1.97 8.38
C GLY A 133 -3.77 -1.45 6.94
N ALA A 134 -4.95 -1.21 6.36
CA ALA A 134 -5.11 -0.78 4.97
C ALA A 134 -4.45 0.57 4.67
N SER A 135 -4.47 1.49 5.65
CA SER A 135 -3.95 2.85 5.55
C SER A 135 -2.57 3.00 6.17
N LEU A 136 -2.49 3.14 7.49
CA LEU A 136 -1.27 3.52 8.19
C LEU A 136 -0.15 2.50 7.99
N ILE A 137 -0.43 1.21 8.19
CA ILE A 137 0.60 0.17 8.08
C ILE A 137 1.11 0.08 6.63
N ASN A 138 0.21 -0.05 5.65
CA ASN A 138 0.59 -0.08 4.23
C ASN A 138 1.35 1.19 3.80
N PHE A 139 0.95 2.37 4.29
CA PHE A 139 1.65 3.61 4.01
C PHE A 139 3.06 3.62 4.59
N ILE A 140 3.24 3.22 5.85
CA ILE A 140 4.55 3.18 6.51
C ILE A 140 5.48 2.22 5.77
N PHE A 141 5.06 0.97 5.57
CA PHE A 141 5.89 -0.03 4.90
C PHE A 141 6.14 0.33 3.43
N GLY A 142 5.11 0.78 2.72
CA GLY A 142 5.22 1.21 1.33
C GLY A 142 6.14 2.41 1.15
N SER A 143 6.12 3.38 2.08
CA SER A 143 7.04 4.53 2.07
C SER A 143 8.46 4.12 2.43
N PHE A 144 8.63 3.33 3.49
CA PHE A 144 9.94 2.82 3.91
C PHE A 144 10.67 2.15 2.76
N VAL A 145 9.97 1.29 2.01
CA VAL A 145 10.59 0.52 0.93
C VAL A 145 10.69 1.36 -0.34
N GLY A 146 9.74 2.27 -0.54
CA GLY A 146 9.79 3.26 -1.59
C GLY A 146 10.98 4.20 -1.47
N ILE A 147 11.56 4.36 -0.28
CA ILE A 147 12.83 5.07 -0.05
C ILE A 147 14.01 4.11 -0.23
N LEU A 148 14.04 2.98 0.48
CA LEU A 148 15.23 2.11 0.54
C LEU A 148 15.55 1.42 -0.79
N TYR A 149 14.54 0.85 -1.45
CA TYR A 149 14.78 0.01 -2.62
C TYR A 149 15.39 0.77 -3.81
N PRO A 150 14.97 2.02 -4.12
CA PRO A 150 15.63 2.84 -5.12
C PRO A 150 17.15 2.96 -4.96
N PHE A 151 17.66 3.06 -3.72
CA PHE A 151 19.11 3.12 -3.47
C PHE A 151 19.78 1.75 -3.67
N SER A 152 19.11 0.66 -3.29
CA SER A 152 19.67 -0.70 -3.39
C SER A 152 19.70 -1.27 -4.81
N VAL A 153 18.75 -0.89 -5.68
CA VAL A 153 18.56 -1.52 -6.99
C VAL A 153 19.33 -0.80 -8.11
N ARG A 154 19.80 0.43 -7.86
CA ARG A 154 20.55 1.20 -8.86
C ARG A 154 22.03 0.80 -8.84
N LYS A 155 22.52 0.21 -9.95
CA LYS A 155 23.92 -0.21 -10.09
C LYS A 155 24.93 0.94 -10.18
N ASN A 156 24.52 2.12 -10.67
CA ASN A 156 25.43 3.25 -10.90
C ASN A 156 24.93 4.51 -10.17
N GLN A 157 25.39 4.70 -8.93
CA GLN A 157 25.00 5.80 -8.04
C GLN A 157 25.80 7.09 -8.26
N THR A 158 26.94 7.01 -8.95
CA THR A 158 27.89 8.13 -9.15
C THR A 158 27.42 9.19 -10.16
N LYS A 159 26.33 8.97 -10.89
CA LYS A 159 25.79 9.92 -11.89
C LYS A 159 24.71 10.87 -11.36
N ASP A 160 24.42 10.87 -10.05
CA ASP A 160 23.52 11.88 -9.45
C ASP A 160 24.26 13.18 -9.08
N SER A 161 25.59 13.24 -9.28
CA SER A 161 26.37 14.47 -9.17
C SER A 161 26.11 15.37 -10.40
N GLY A 162 25.06 16.18 -10.31
CA GLY A 162 25.09 17.59 -10.66
C GLY A 162 25.78 18.07 -11.93
N GLU A 163 25.88 17.31 -13.02
CA GLU A 163 26.12 17.95 -14.31
C GLU A 163 24.86 18.77 -14.65
N PRO A 164 24.96 20.10 -14.72
CA PRO A 164 23.87 20.90 -15.26
C PRO A 164 23.57 20.32 -16.64
N PHE A 165 22.29 20.19 -16.97
CA PHE A 165 21.87 19.92 -18.35
C PHE A 165 22.68 20.86 -19.27
N PRO A 166 23.44 20.37 -20.26
CA PRO A 166 24.03 21.27 -21.22
C PRO A 166 22.85 22.00 -21.88
N LEU A 167 22.75 23.30 -21.61
CA LEU A 167 21.91 24.18 -22.40
C LEU A 167 22.48 24.08 -23.81
N LYS A 168 21.60 23.87 -24.78
CA LYS A 168 21.91 23.45 -26.14
C LYS A 168 22.59 24.57 -26.98
N ASP A 169 23.24 25.51 -26.32
CA ASP A 169 23.68 26.79 -26.90
C ASP A 169 25.19 27.04 -26.73
N GLU A 170 25.95 26.08 -26.18
CA GLU A 170 27.42 26.13 -26.16
C GLU A 170 28.01 24.91 -26.88
N GLU A 171 27.89 24.90 -28.21
CA GLU A 171 28.89 24.28 -29.09
C GLU A 171 29.99 25.34 -29.33
N PRO A 172 31.24 25.08 -28.93
CA PRO A 172 32.37 25.85 -29.41
C PRO A 172 32.84 25.35 -30.78
N GLU A 173 32.97 26.34 -31.67
CA GLU A 173 33.55 26.41 -33.03
C GLU A 173 32.67 25.97 -34.23
#